data_AF-A0A967WNI0-F1
#
_entry.id   AF-A0A967WNI0-F1
#
_cell.length_a   1.000
_cell.length_b   1.000
_cell.length_c   1.000
_cell.angle_alpha   90.00
_cell.angle_beta   90.00
_cell.angle_gamma   90.00
#
_symmetry.space_group_name_H-M   'P 1'
#
loop_
_entity.id
_entity.type
_entity.pdbx_description
1 polymer ?
#
loop_
_entity_poly.entity_id
_entity_poly.type
_entity_poly.pdbx_seq_one_letter_code
_entity_poly.pdbx_strand_id
1 'polypeptide(L)' 'MLTYYWEQQPERTQAPPLVDGHDLLQRFGLEPGPQIGRLLEAVREAQAIGQVCTRDEAIELVKCLLDG' A
#
# COMPACT_ATOMS: atom_id res chain seq x y z
N MET A 1 -25.21 -13.44 28.79
CA MET A 1 -24.52 -12.17 28.48
C MET A 1 -23.17 -12.55 27.88
N LEU A 2 -23.05 -12.63 26.55
CA LEU A 2 -22.61 -11.54 25.66
C LEU A 2 -21.33 -10.86 26.14
N THR A 3 -20.20 -11.28 25.59
CA THR A 3 -19.25 -10.39 24.89
C THR A 3 -18.45 -11.23 23.89
N TYR A 4 -18.80 -11.08 22.61
CA TYR A 4 -17.93 -11.44 21.49
C TYR A 4 -16.66 -10.58 21.61
N TYR A 5 -15.55 -11.17 22.01
CA TYR A 5 -14.24 -10.57 21.77
C TYR A 5 -13.98 -10.72 20.27
N TRP A 6 -14.38 -9.72 19.51
CA TRP A 6 -13.75 -9.46 18.23
C TRP A 6 -12.31 -9.10 18.55
N GLU A 7 -11.41 -10.07 18.50
CA GLU A 7 -9.98 -9.83 18.33
C GLU A 7 -9.81 -9.17 16.97
N GLN A 8 -10.15 -7.88 16.88
CA GLN A 8 -9.44 -7.02 15.95
C GLN A 8 -7.97 -7.24 16.34
N GLN A 9 -7.15 -7.69 15.41
CA GLN A 9 -5.70 -7.76 15.57
C GLN A 9 -5.09 -6.44 15.08
N PRO A 10 -5.17 -5.29 15.78
CA PRO A 10 -4.52 -4.07 15.31
C PRO A 10 -3.08 -4.07 15.83
N GLU A 11 -2.21 -4.93 15.32
CA GLU A 11 -0.76 -4.67 15.38
C GLU A 11 -0.01 -5.76 14.63
N ARG A 12 -0.24 -5.83 13.31
CA ARG A 12 0.91 -6.09 12.47
C ARG A 12 1.80 -4.87 12.59
N THR A 13 2.87 -5.00 13.36
CA THR A 13 4.06 -4.13 13.45
C THR A 13 4.72 -3.98 12.08
N GLN A 14 3.96 -3.53 11.08
CA GLN A 14 4.45 -3.17 9.77
C GLN A 14 4.67 -1.67 9.79
N ALA A 15 5.85 -1.27 9.31
CA ALA A 15 6.16 0.14 9.10
C ALA A 15 4.98 0.81 8.37
N PRO A 16 4.66 2.07 8.72
CA PRO A 16 3.57 2.79 8.08
C PRO A 16 3.75 2.75 6.56
N PRO A 17 2.66 2.55 5.79
CA PRO A 17 2.76 2.47 4.34
C PRO A 17 3.41 3.74 3.77
N LEU A 18 4.33 3.56 2.81
CA LEU A 18 5.08 4.68 2.22
C LEU A 18 4.22 5.60 1.34
N VAL A 19 3.17 5.03 0.75
CA VAL A 19 2.15 5.72 -0.06
C VAL A 19 0.78 5.12 0.23
N ASP A 20 -0.27 5.91 0.02
CA ASP A 20 -1.65 5.47 0.10
C ASP A 20 -2.37 5.52 -1.26
N GLY A 21 -3.62 5.09 -1.30
CA GLY A 21 -4.40 5.12 -2.53
C GLY A 21 -4.66 6.54 -3.05
N HIS A 22 -4.70 7.54 -2.17
CA HIS A 22 -4.91 8.93 -2.56
C HIS A 22 -3.68 9.49 -3.29
N ASP A 23 -2.48 9.13 -2.82
CA ASP A 23 -1.22 9.44 -3.49
C ASP A 23 -1.21 8.87 -4.91
N LEU A 24 -1.66 7.62 -5.09
CA LEU A 24 -1.69 6.99 -6.40
C LEU A 24 -2.70 7.67 -7.34
N LEU A 25 -3.88 8.01 -6.84
CA LEU A 25 -4.91 8.74 -7.59
C LEU A 25 -4.39 10.11 -8.05
N GLN A 26 -3.82 10.91 -7.15
CA GLN A 26 -3.33 12.25 -7.46
C GLN A 26 -2.11 12.23 -8.39
N ARG A 27 -1.19 11.29 -8.19
CA ARG A 27 0.10 11.28 -8.90
C ARG A 27 0.01 10.67 -10.28
N PHE A 28 -0.80 9.62 -10.45
CA PHE A 28 -0.92 8.87 -11.70
C PHE A 28 -2.25 9.09 -12.43
N GLY A 29 -3.19 9.85 -11.85
CA GLY A 29 -4.48 10.12 -12.47
C GLY A 29 -5.33 8.86 -12.66
N LEU A 30 -5.12 7.85 -11.83
CA LEU A 30 -5.84 6.57 -11.91
C LEU A 30 -7.29 6.74 -11.46
N GLU A 31 -8.17 5.87 -11.95
CA GLU A 31 -9.52 5.75 -11.42
C GLU A 31 -9.56 4.82 -10.20
N PRO A 32 -10.41 5.11 -9.20
CA PRO A 32 -10.56 4.25 -8.03
C PRO A 32 -11.02 2.85 -8.45
N GLY A 33 -10.27 1.82 -8.08
CA GLY A 33 -10.58 0.46 -8.46
C GLY A 33 -9.59 -0.59 -7.96
N PRO A 34 -9.80 -1.88 -8.29
CA PRO A 34 -8.98 -3.00 -7.83
C PRO A 34 -7.52 -2.92 -8.29
N GLN A 35 -7.22 -2.13 -9.32
CA GLN A 35 -5.85 -1.84 -9.74
C GLN A 35 -5.05 -1.10 -8.67
N ILE A 36 -5.67 -0.12 -7.99
CA ILE A 36 -5.01 0.63 -6.90
C ILE A 36 -4.66 -0.30 -5.75
N GLY A 37 -5.57 -1.21 -5.38
CA GLY A 37 -5.30 -2.22 -4.37
C GLY A 37 -4.09 -3.10 -4.71
N ARG A 38 -3.97 -3.52 -5.98
CA ARG A 38 -2.81 -4.30 -6.45
C ARG A 38 -1.50 -3.50 -6.38
N LEU A 39 -1.52 -2.22 -6.75
CA LEU A 39 -0.34 -1.36 -6.68
C LEU A 39 0.10 -1.12 -5.23
N LEU A 40 -0.84 -0.85 -4.33
CA LEU A 40 -0.57 -0.67 -2.90
C LEU A 40 -0.02 -1.95 -2.25
N GLU A 41 -0.54 -3.11 -2.65
CA GLU A 41 -0.05 -4.39 -2.13
C GLU A 41 1.39 -4.65 -2.60
N ALA A 42 1.69 -4.40 -3.88
CA ALA A 42 3.04 -4.51 -4.41
C ALA A 42 4.04 -3.58 -3.69
N VAL A 43 3.63 -2.34 -3.38
CA VAL A 43 4.46 -1.43 -2.57
C VAL A 43 4.64 -1.97 -1.15
N ARG A 44 3.59 -2.51 -0.52
CA ARG A 44 3.68 -3.10 0.82
C ARG A 44 4.62 -4.28 0.87
N GLU A 45 4.57 -5.17 -0.13
CA GLU A 45 5.48 -6.31 -0.25
C GLU A 45 6.92 -5.83 -0.41
N ALA A 46 7.16 -4.88 -1.32
CA ALA A 46 8.48 -4.28 -1.53
C ALA A 46 8.99 -3.58 -0.27
N GLN A 47 8.12 -2.92 0.50
CA GLN A 47 8.45 -2.30 1.77
C GLN A 47 8.79 -3.33 2.85
N ALA A 48 8.03 -4.44 2.91
CA ALA A 48 8.24 -5.50 3.88
C ALA A 48 9.60 -6.20 3.71
N ILE A 49 10.11 -6.27 2.48
CA ILE A 49 11.43 -6.86 2.18
C ILE A 49 12.57 -5.80 2.17
N GLY A 50 12.26 -4.52 2.40
CA GLY A 50 13.24 -3.43 2.37
C GLY A 50 13.72 -3.04 0.96
N GLN A 51 13.00 -3.43 -0.09
CA GLN A 51 13.27 -3.01 -1.47
C GLN A 51 12.91 -1.55 -1.68
N VAL A 52 11.85 -1.06 -1.02
CA VAL A 52 11.50 0.35 -0.96
C VAL A 52 11.43 0.80 0.50
N CYS A 53 12.10 1.91 0.81
CA CYS A 53 12.17 2.47 2.15
C CYS A 53 11.60 3.89 2.22
N THR A 54 11.37 4.52 1.07
CA THR A 54 10.93 5.91 0.97
C THR A 54 9.71 6.08 0.06
N ARG A 55 9.00 7.20 0.25
CA ARG A 55 7.83 7.56 -0.57
C ARG A 55 8.19 7.67 -2.05
N ASP A 56 9.33 8.28 -2.39
CA ASP A 56 9.78 8.42 -3.76
C ASP A 56 10.09 7.06 -4.42
N GLU A 57 10.75 6.14 -3.71
CA GLU A 57 10.98 4.78 -4.19
C GLU A 57 9.68 3.99 -4.42
N ALA A 58 8.70 4.16 -3.54
CA ALA A 58 7.38 3.56 -3.72
C ALA A 58 6.65 4.11 -4.96
N ILE A 59 6.75 5.41 -5.23
CA ILE A 59 6.19 6.03 -6.43
C ILE A 59 6.89 5.52 -7.69
N GLU A 60 8.22 5.43 -7.71
CA GLU A 60 8.96 4.90 -8.87
C GLU A 60 8.63 3.41 -9.12
N LEU A 61 8.45 2.61 -8.07
CA LEU A 61 7.99 1.22 -8.21
C LEU A 61 6.61 1.16 -8.87
N VAL A 62 5.65 1.97 -8.41
CA VAL A 62 4.31 2.02 -9.01
C VAL A 62 4.36 2.45 -10.46
N LYS A 63 5.18 3.46 -10.78
CA LYS A 63 5.39 3.90 -12.16
C LYS A 63 5.91 2.76 -13.04
N CYS A 64 6.90 2.02 -12.57
CA CYS A 64 7.44 0.85 -13.28
C CYS A 64 6.39 -0.25 -13.49
N LEU A 65 5.45 -0.42 -12.56
CA LEU A 65 4.34 -1.38 -12.68
C LEU A 65 3.25 -0.92 -13.65
N LEU A 66 3.12 0.38 -13.89
CA LEU A 66 2.14 0.97 -14.82
C LEU A 66 2.66 1.03 -16.26
N ASP A 67 3.97 1.19 -16.44
CA ASP A 67 4.62 1.24 -17.76
C ASP A 67 4.85 -0.16 -18.39
N GLY A 68 4.42 -1.24 -17.71
CA GLY A 68 4.63 -2.64 -18.10
C GLY A 68 3.45 -3.33 -18.77
#